data_AF-A0A392NGS3-F1
#
_entry.id   AF-A0A392NGS3-F1
#
_cell.length_a   1.000
_cell.length_b   1.000
_cell.length_c   1.000
_cell.angle_alpha   90.00
_cell.angle_beta   90.00
_cell.angle_gamma   90.00
#
_symmetry.space_group_name_H-M   'P 1'
#
loop_
_entity.id
_entity.type
_entity.pdbx_description
1 polymer ?
#
loop_
_entity_poly.entity_id
_entity_poly.type
_entity_poly.pdbx_seq_one_letter_code
_entity_poly.pdbx_strand_id
1 'polypeptide(L)'
;MVVRAYKHILQAVVAAVDNDSELASSIASCLNILLGAPSFETNDADITSCDVLKWKWVEIFLLKRFGWKWKYEISKDLRKFAILRGLCHKVGLELVPRDYDMDTASPFRKSDIVSMVPIYKHVACSSADGRTLLESSKTSLDKGKLEDSVNYGTKALSKLVSVCGPYHRMTAGAYSLLAVVLYHTGDFNQ
;
A
#
# COMPACT_ATOMS: atom_id res chain seq x y z
N MET A 1 -2.68 2.12 16.85
CA MET A 1 -3.99 1.85 16.22
C MET A 1 -4.41 3.00 15.31
N VAL A 2 -4.29 4.26 15.78
CA VAL A 2 -4.54 5.50 15.00
C VAL A 2 -4.00 5.45 13.58
N VAL A 3 -2.69 5.22 13.38
CA VAL A 3 -2.07 5.15 12.04
C VAL A 3 -2.73 4.12 11.12
N ARG A 4 -3.13 2.95 11.65
CA ARG A 4 -3.75 1.87 10.85
C ARG A 4 -5.15 2.24 10.38
N ALA A 5 -5.85 3.06 11.14
CA ALA A 5 -7.17 3.56 10.79
C ALA A 5 -7.08 4.78 9.87
N TYR A 6 -6.31 5.77 10.30
CA TYR A 6 -6.26 7.08 9.66
C TYR A 6 -5.60 7.04 8.28
N LYS A 7 -4.71 6.08 8.01
CA LYS A 7 -4.15 5.89 6.65
C LYS A 7 -5.25 5.72 5.59
N HIS A 8 -6.37 5.10 5.93
CA HIS A 8 -7.46 4.88 4.97
C HIS A 8 -8.22 6.17 4.67
N ILE A 9 -8.32 7.06 5.65
CA ILE A 9 -8.90 8.39 5.50
C ILE A 9 -8.01 9.22 4.58
N LEU A 10 -6.72 9.25 4.88
CA LEU A 10 -5.75 9.99 4.09
C LEU A 10 -5.68 9.46 2.64
N GLN A 11 -5.72 8.14 2.44
CA GLN A 11 -5.80 7.54 1.10
C GLN A 11 -7.09 7.89 0.35
N ALA A 12 -8.23 7.95 1.05
CA ALA A 12 -9.50 8.35 0.44
C ALA A 12 -9.50 9.83 0.05
N VAL A 13 -8.92 10.71 0.88
CA VAL A 13 -8.74 12.13 0.56
C VAL A 13 -7.87 12.27 -0.69
N VAL A 14 -6.73 11.57 -0.74
CA VAL A 14 -5.83 11.59 -1.90
C VAL A 14 -6.53 11.11 -3.17
N ALA A 15 -7.33 10.04 -3.09
CA ALA A 15 -8.06 9.49 -4.22
C ALA A 15 -9.24 10.36 -4.69
N ALA A 16 -9.71 11.29 -3.85
CA ALA A 16 -10.84 12.18 -4.15
C ALA A 16 -10.42 13.55 -4.71
N VAL A 17 -9.11 13.84 -4.77
CA VAL A 17 -8.60 15.09 -5.34
C VAL A 17 -8.40 14.91 -6.84
N ASP A 18 -9.15 15.66 -7.64
CA ASP A 18 -9.05 15.65 -9.10
C ASP A 18 -7.91 16.55 -9.63
N ASN A 19 -7.54 17.60 -8.87
CA ASN A 19 -6.54 18.59 -9.25
C ASN A 19 -5.22 18.41 -8.47
N ASP A 20 -4.12 18.13 -9.17
CA ASP A 20 -2.79 17.97 -8.56
C ASP A 20 -2.35 19.18 -7.70
N SER A 21 -2.76 20.39 -8.08
CA SER A 21 -2.45 21.62 -7.34
C SER A 21 -3.09 21.69 -5.94
N GLU A 22 -4.21 20.98 -5.76
CA GLU A 22 -4.97 20.98 -4.51
C GLU A 22 -4.56 19.82 -3.58
N LEU A 23 -3.85 18.82 -4.12
CA LEU A 23 -3.47 17.61 -3.40
C LEU A 23 -2.68 17.93 -2.12
N ALA A 24 -1.66 18.79 -2.23
CA ALA A 24 -0.86 19.20 -1.08
C ALA A 24 -1.68 19.94 -0.01
N SER A 25 -2.67 20.75 -0.44
CA SER A 25 -3.57 21.47 0.46
C SER A 25 -4.51 20.52 1.21
N SER A 26 -5.09 19.55 0.48
CA SER A 26 -5.99 18.54 1.04
C SER A 26 -5.27 17.61 2.01
N ILE A 27 -4.03 17.19 1.70
CA ILE A 27 -3.19 16.40 2.61
C ILE A 27 -2.86 17.21 3.87
N ALA A 28 -2.43 18.47 3.73
CA ALA A 28 -2.10 19.31 4.87
C ALA A 28 -3.33 19.56 5.78
N SER A 29 -4.50 19.84 5.18
CA SER A 29 -5.76 19.98 5.92
C SER A 29 -6.12 18.68 6.66
N CYS A 30 -5.98 17.53 6.00
CA CYS A 30 -6.21 16.23 6.61
C CYS A 30 -5.27 15.99 7.81
N LEU A 31 -3.97 16.27 7.67
CA LEU A 31 -3.01 16.12 8.77
C LEU A 31 -3.31 17.09 9.93
N ASN A 32 -3.71 18.33 9.63
CA ASN A 32 -4.09 19.32 10.64
C ASN A 32 -5.32 18.88 11.44
N ILE A 33 -6.30 18.21 10.81
CA ILE A 33 -7.45 17.65 11.54
C ILE A 33 -7.00 16.59 12.55
N LEU A 34 -5.99 15.76 12.24
CA LEU A 34 -5.57 14.72 13.19
C LEU A 34 -4.62 15.24 14.29
N LEU A 35 -3.69 16.12 13.91
CA LEU A 35 -2.52 16.45 14.72
C LEU A 35 -2.51 17.89 15.23
N GLY A 36 -3.30 18.77 14.62
CA GLY A 36 -3.45 20.16 15.02
C GLY A 36 -4.21 20.30 16.34
N ALA A 37 -3.90 21.38 17.06
CA ALA A 37 -4.64 21.73 18.26
C ALA A 37 -6.06 22.20 17.91
N PRO A 38 -7.06 21.86 18.73
CA PRO A 38 -8.42 22.35 18.52
C PRO A 38 -8.48 23.85 18.78
N SER A 39 -8.64 24.66 17.74
CA SER A 39 -8.94 26.09 17.90
C SER A 39 -10.42 26.26 18.20
N PHE A 40 -10.74 26.77 19.39
CA PHE A 40 -12.09 27.27 19.71
C PHE A 40 -12.35 28.67 19.10
N GLU A 41 -11.35 29.26 18.47
CA GLU A 41 -11.38 30.64 17.97
C GLU A 41 -11.31 30.66 16.44
N THR A 42 -12.44 30.40 15.77
CA THR A 42 -12.63 30.91 14.40
C THR A 42 -14.11 31.23 14.24
N ASN A 43 -14.43 32.52 14.20
CA ASN A 43 -15.78 33.07 14.09
C ASN A 43 -16.45 32.85 12.71
N ASP A 44 -16.03 31.82 11.97
CA ASP A 44 -16.58 31.47 10.66
C ASP A 44 -17.44 30.20 10.82
N ALA A 45 -18.76 30.41 10.85
CA ALA A 45 -19.75 29.37 11.12
C ALA A 45 -19.73 28.20 10.11
N ASP A 46 -19.27 28.42 8.87
CA ASP A 46 -19.21 27.40 7.81
C ASP A 46 -17.98 26.48 7.90
N ILE A 47 -16.81 27.01 8.30
CA ILE A 47 -15.56 26.22 8.43
C ILE A 47 -15.65 25.32 9.66
N THR A 48 -16.22 25.86 10.75
CA THR A 48 -16.44 25.14 12.01
C THR A 48 -17.40 23.95 11.82
N SER A 49 -18.45 24.11 11.00
CA SER A 49 -19.37 23.02 10.65
C SER A 49 -18.67 21.87 9.93
N CYS A 50 -17.79 22.19 8.97
CA CYS A 50 -17.06 21.20 8.19
C CYS A 50 -16.07 20.39 9.04
N ASP A 51 -15.33 21.05 9.93
CA ASP A 51 -14.35 20.36 10.77
C ASP A 51 -15.02 19.48 11.82
N VAL A 52 -16.14 19.93 12.41
CA VAL A 52 -16.98 19.10 13.30
C VAL A 52 -17.52 17.86 12.57
N LEU A 53 -17.95 18.01 11.32
CA LEU A 53 -18.41 16.88 10.50
C LEU A 53 -17.27 15.90 10.18
N LYS A 54 -16.07 16.39 9.84
CA LYS A 54 -14.89 15.54 9.62
C LYS A 54 -14.51 14.79 10.89
N TRP A 55 -14.53 15.45 12.05
CA TRP A 55 -14.27 14.82 13.36
C TRP A 55 -15.28 13.73 13.69
N LYS A 56 -16.58 14.02 13.52
CA LYS A 56 -17.66 13.05 13.72
C LYS A 56 -17.53 11.84 12.79
N TRP A 57 -17.11 12.08 11.54
CA TRP A 57 -16.87 11.01 10.59
C TRP A 57 -15.69 10.12 10.99
N VAL A 58 -14.57 10.71 11.43
CA VAL A 58 -13.40 9.97 11.95
C VAL A 58 -13.80 9.12 13.16
N GLU A 59 -14.57 9.66 14.10
CA GLU A 59 -15.07 8.94 15.27
C GLU A 59 -15.94 7.73 14.86
N ILE A 60 -16.91 7.93 13.96
CA ILE A 60 -17.78 6.87 13.46
C ILE A 60 -16.97 5.79 12.73
N PHE A 61 -15.99 6.19 11.92
CA PHE A 61 -15.14 5.26 11.19
C PHE A 61 -14.29 4.40 12.12
N LEU A 62 -13.67 5.01 13.14
CA LEU A 62 -12.89 4.32 14.16
C LEU A 62 -13.74 3.35 14.97
N LEU A 63 -14.95 3.78 15.33
CA LEU A 63 -15.89 2.94 16.06
C LEU A 63 -16.34 1.73 15.22
N LYS A 64 -16.80 1.96 13.99
CA LYS A 64 -17.30 0.88 13.12
C LYS A 64 -16.22 -0.12 12.72
N ARG A 65 -14.99 0.35 12.46
CA ARG A 65 -13.93 -0.51 11.91
C ARG A 65 -13.04 -1.15 12.96
N PHE A 66 -12.84 -0.48 14.10
CA PHE A 66 -11.90 -0.92 15.13
C PHE A 66 -12.53 -1.03 16.53
N GLY A 67 -13.82 -0.73 16.69
CA GLY A 67 -14.49 -0.75 18.00
C GLY A 67 -13.99 0.33 18.96
N TRP A 68 -13.29 1.35 18.46
CA TRP A 68 -12.61 2.33 19.31
C TRP A 68 -13.36 3.66 19.37
N LYS A 69 -13.75 4.09 20.58
CA LYS A 69 -14.36 5.40 20.84
C LYS A 69 -13.26 6.44 21.05
N TRP A 70 -13.13 7.38 20.12
CA TRP A 70 -12.16 8.46 20.23
C TRP A 70 -12.63 9.48 21.26
N LYS A 71 -11.91 9.63 22.37
CA LYS A 71 -12.16 10.69 23.36
C LYS A 71 -11.18 11.83 23.16
N TYR A 72 -11.68 13.06 23.21
CA TYR A 72 -10.88 14.28 23.07
C TYR A 72 -9.71 14.36 24.06
N GLU A 73 -9.89 13.88 25.29
CA GLU A 73 -8.86 13.82 26.33
C GLU A 73 -7.62 13.02 25.89
N ILE A 74 -7.81 11.99 25.06
CA ILE A 74 -6.71 11.14 24.56
C ILE A 74 -5.83 11.93 23.58
N SER A 75 -6.35 12.96 22.91
CA SER A 75 -5.59 13.76 21.93
C SER A 75 -4.36 14.45 22.52
N LYS A 76 -4.41 14.81 23.82
CA LYS A 76 -3.28 15.40 24.55
C LYS A 76 -2.18 14.37 24.85
N ASP A 77 -2.55 13.12 25.06
CA ASP A 77 -1.62 12.02 25.39
C ASP A 77 -1.05 11.31 24.15
N LEU A 78 -1.44 11.73 22.94
CA LEU A 78 -0.93 11.14 21.71
C LEU A 78 0.52 11.54 21.47
N ARG A 79 1.36 10.54 21.17
CA ARG A 79 2.69 10.76 20.60
C ARG A 79 2.57 11.23 19.14
N LYS A 80 2.24 12.51 18.94
CA LYS A 80 1.93 13.13 17.63
C LYS A 80 3.00 12.85 16.57
N PHE A 81 4.29 13.02 16.91
CA PHE A 81 5.40 12.72 15.99
C PHE A 81 5.50 11.24 15.60
N ALA A 82 5.23 10.31 16.53
CA ALA A 82 5.23 8.88 16.22
C ALA A 82 4.08 8.52 15.26
N ILE A 83 2.94 9.19 15.40
CA ILE A 83 1.79 9.03 14.51
C ILE A 83 2.10 9.60 13.12
N LEU A 84 2.64 10.83 13.06
CA LEU A 84 3.06 11.47 11.81
C LEU A 84 4.04 10.58 11.03
N ARG A 85 5.13 10.15 11.67
CA ARG A 85 6.10 9.22 11.07
C ARG A 85 5.44 7.94 10.58
N GLY A 86 4.53 7.37 11.39
CA GLY A 86 3.79 6.17 11.01
C GLY A 86 2.88 6.37 9.79
N LEU A 87 2.25 7.53 9.67
CA LEU A 87 1.39 7.89 8.53
C LEU A 87 2.21 8.10 7.27
N CYS A 88 3.29 8.87 7.34
CA CYS A 88 4.22 9.07 6.23
C CYS A 88 4.70 7.73 5.66
N HIS A 89 5.11 6.79 6.52
CA HIS A 89 5.54 5.46 6.10
C HIS A 89 4.43 4.50 5.64
N LYS A 90 3.16 4.78 5.89
CA LYS A 90 2.05 3.90 5.49
C LYS A 90 1.28 4.40 4.28
N VAL A 91 1.32 5.70 4.04
CA VAL A 91 0.70 6.34 2.87
C VAL A 91 1.75 6.68 1.81
N GLY A 92 3.00 6.92 2.21
CA GLY A 92 4.10 7.28 1.30
C GLY A 92 4.24 8.78 1.14
N LEU A 93 4.05 9.53 2.22
CA LEU A 93 4.17 11.00 2.19
C LEU A 93 5.59 11.43 2.52
N GLU A 94 6.11 12.34 1.72
CA GLU A 94 7.36 13.06 1.99
C GLU A 94 7.04 14.47 2.50
N LEU A 95 7.55 14.78 3.69
CA LEU A 95 7.38 16.06 4.34
C LEU A 95 8.70 16.80 4.42
N VAL A 96 8.65 18.13 4.38
CA VAL A 96 9.81 19.00 4.60
C VAL A 96 10.37 18.74 6.02
N PRO A 97 11.68 18.52 6.17
CA PRO A 97 12.29 18.40 7.49
C PRO A 97 12.32 19.77 8.16
N ARG A 98 11.34 20.02 9.03
CA ARG A 98 11.25 21.22 9.87
C ARG A 98 10.71 20.85 11.25
N ASP A 99 10.95 21.74 12.20
CA ASP A 99 10.30 21.65 13.50
C ASP A 99 8.84 22.11 13.36
N TYR A 100 7.93 21.16 13.50
CA TYR A 100 6.49 21.39 13.46
C TYR A 100 5.97 21.64 14.87
N ASP A 101 5.41 22.82 15.09
CA ASP A 101 4.68 23.14 16.32
C ASP A 101 3.27 22.53 16.27
N MET A 102 3.11 21.42 16.99
CA MET A 102 1.85 20.66 17.05
C MET A 102 0.84 21.23 18.04
N ASP A 103 1.18 22.31 18.75
CA ASP A 103 0.28 23.01 19.68
C ASP A 103 -0.51 24.11 18.96
N THR A 104 -0.15 24.42 17.72
CA THR A 104 -0.91 25.29 16.82
C THR A 104 -2.06 24.52 16.14
N ALA A 105 -3.12 25.22 15.72
CA ALA A 105 -4.28 24.61 15.06
C ALA A 105 -3.99 24.04 13.65
N SER A 106 -3.03 24.63 12.94
CA SER A 106 -2.61 24.22 11.60
C SER A 106 -1.08 24.07 11.49
N PRO A 107 -0.49 23.01 12.08
CA PRO A 107 0.96 22.76 12.03
C PRO A 107 1.50 22.61 10.59
N PHE A 108 0.70 22.05 9.68
CA PHE A 108 1.10 21.75 8.31
C PHE A 108 0.52 22.74 7.31
N ARG A 109 1.35 23.15 6.36
CA ARG A 109 1.01 23.99 5.21
C ARG A 109 1.17 23.19 3.93
N LYS A 110 0.57 23.66 2.83
CA LYS A 110 0.73 23.06 1.50
C LYS A 110 2.20 22.95 1.06
N SER A 111 3.03 23.90 1.46
CA SER A 111 4.47 23.92 1.16
C SER A 111 5.27 22.84 1.89
N ASP A 112 4.68 22.24 2.92
CA ASP A 112 5.35 21.21 3.72
C ASP A 112 5.25 19.81 3.08
N ILE A 113 4.34 19.63 2.11
CA ILE A 113 4.19 18.37 1.37
C ILE A 113 5.13 18.42 0.16
N VAL A 114 6.19 17.61 0.19
CA VAL A 114 7.21 17.59 -0.87
C VAL A 114 6.76 16.70 -2.02
N SER A 115 6.41 15.45 -1.70
CA SER A 115 6.01 14.47 -2.71
C SER A 115 5.23 13.32 -2.09
N MET A 116 4.70 12.44 -2.95
CA MET A 116 4.09 11.18 -2.54
C MET A 116 4.67 10.02 -3.35
N VAL A 117 5.07 8.96 -2.65
CA VAL A 117 5.64 7.73 -3.22
C VAL A 117 4.65 6.58 -3.05
N PRO A 118 4.32 5.83 -4.12
CA PRO A 118 3.47 4.66 -4.01
C PRO A 118 4.04 3.60 -3.07
N ILE A 119 3.25 3.17 -2.08
CA ILE A 119 3.64 2.09 -1.17
C ILE A 119 2.96 0.78 -1.59
N TYR A 120 3.76 -0.18 -2.02
CA TYR A 120 3.31 -1.55 -2.21
C TYR A 120 3.44 -2.33 -0.89
N LYS A 121 2.39 -3.06 -0.49
CA LYS A 121 2.44 -3.94 0.70
C LYS A 121 3.09 -5.29 0.36
N HIS A 122 2.90 -5.76 -0.86
CA HIS A 122 3.43 -7.01 -1.37
C HIS A 122 3.84 -6.78 -2.83
N VAL A 123 5.11 -6.99 -3.17
CA VAL A 123 5.49 -7.23 -4.57
C VAL A 123 5.14 -8.68 -4.84
N ALA A 124 4.15 -8.91 -5.70
CA ALA A 124 3.98 -10.23 -6.27
C ALA A 124 5.19 -10.47 -7.17
N CYS A 125 6.16 -11.24 -6.69
CA CYS A 125 7.32 -11.55 -7.50
C CYS A 125 6.85 -12.37 -8.70
N SER A 126 6.96 -11.79 -9.88
CA SER A 126 6.28 -12.26 -11.07
C SER A 126 7.15 -11.99 -12.29
N SER A 127 7.53 -13.06 -12.99
CA SER A 127 8.26 -12.97 -14.26
C SER A 127 7.28 -13.16 -15.42
N ALA A 128 7.17 -12.16 -16.30
CA ALA A 128 6.40 -12.29 -17.54
C ALA A 128 7.01 -13.38 -18.43
N ASP A 129 8.32 -13.30 -18.68
CA ASP A 129 9.08 -14.29 -19.44
C ASP A 129 8.89 -15.71 -18.87
N GLY A 130 9.04 -15.87 -17.55
CA GLY A 130 8.86 -17.15 -16.87
C GLY A 130 7.47 -17.75 -17.08
N ARG A 131 6.41 -16.92 -17.10
CA ARG A 131 5.04 -17.39 -17.40
C ARG A 131 4.90 -17.81 -18.86
N THR A 132 5.38 -16.98 -19.79
CA THR A 132 5.26 -17.29 -21.23
C THR A 132 5.99 -18.59 -21.60
N LEU A 133 7.16 -18.84 -21.01
CA LEU A 133 7.90 -20.09 -21.20
C LEU A 133 7.15 -21.29 -20.60
N LEU A 134 6.52 -21.12 -19.44
CA LEU A 134 5.75 -22.18 -18.79
C LEU A 134 4.47 -22.52 -19.57
N GLU A 135 3.77 -21.53 -20.12
CA GLU A 135 2.66 -21.72 -21.04
C GLU A 135 3.10 -22.38 -22.36
N SER A 136 4.29 -22.02 -22.86
CA SER A 136 4.89 -22.66 -24.04
C SER A 136 5.26 -24.13 -23.79
N SER A 137 5.76 -24.45 -22.60
CA SER A 137 6.02 -25.84 -22.18
C SER A 137 4.73 -26.66 -22.14
N LYS A 138 3.67 -26.09 -21.55
CA LYS A 138 2.34 -26.74 -21.50
C LYS A 138 1.75 -26.98 -22.88
N THR A 139 1.74 -25.96 -23.74
CA THR A 139 1.21 -26.10 -25.12
C THR A 139 2.02 -27.08 -25.97
N SER A 140 3.34 -27.20 -25.73
CA SER A 140 4.18 -28.18 -26.43
C SER A 140 3.92 -29.61 -25.93
N LEU A 141 3.65 -29.77 -24.62
CA LEU A 141 3.22 -31.04 -24.04
C LEU A 141 1.88 -31.49 -24.64
N ASP A 142 0.88 -30.59 -24.69
CA ASP A 142 -0.44 -30.87 -25.27
C ASP A 142 -0.35 -31.30 -26.75
N LYS A 143 0.68 -30.84 -27.47
CA LYS A 143 0.97 -31.21 -28.87
C LYS A 143 1.80 -32.50 -29.01
N GLY A 144 2.22 -33.12 -27.91
CA GLY A 144 3.08 -34.31 -27.91
C GLY A 144 4.55 -34.04 -28.25
N LYS A 145 4.99 -32.78 -28.28
CA LYS A 145 6.39 -32.41 -28.54
C LYS A 145 7.18 -32.43 -27.23
N LEU A 146 7.55 -33.63 -26.78
CA LEU A 146 8.13 -33.83 -25.46
C LEU A 146 9.50 -33.14 -25.27
N GLU A 147 10.39 -33.21 -26.26
CA GLU A 147 11.71 -32.59 -26.21
C GLU A 147 11.65 -31.05 -26.07
N ASP A 148 10.79 -30.41 -26.88
CA ASP A 148 10.51 -28.97 -26.79
C ASP A 148 9.91 -28.61 -25.42
N SER A 149 9.00 -29.45 -24.92
CA SER A 149 8.34 -29.23 -23.63
C SER A 149 9.32 -29.25 -22.45
N VAL A 150 10.28 -30.19 -22.46
CA VAL A 150 11.37 -30.24 -21.47
C VAL A 150 12.24 -28.99 -21.57
N ASN A 151 12.66 -28.62 -22.78
CA ASN A 151 13.49 -27.43 -23.00
C ASN A 151 12.83 -26.14 -22.51
N TYR A 152 11.55 -25.92 -22.82
CA TYR A 152 10.79 -24.77 -22.32
C TYR A 152 10.56 -24.85 -20.80
N GLY A 153 10.27 -26.05 -20.27
CA GLY A 153 10.03 -26.28 -18.85
C GLY A 153 11.26 -25.96 -17.99
N THR A 154 12.44 -26.45 -18.38
CA THR A 154 13.70 -26.20 -17.68
C THR A 154 14.11 -24.72 -17.75
N LYS A 155 13.93 -24.07 -18.91
CA LYS A 155 14.15 -22.63 -19.07
C LYS A 155 13.19 -21.81 -18.19
N ALA A 156 11.91 -22.17 -18.17
CA ALA A 156 10.91 -21.52 -17.32
C ALA A 156 11.26 -21.67 -15.84
N LEU A 157 11.64 -22.88 -15.41
CA LEU A 157 12.01 -23.18 -14.04
C LEU A 157 13.22 -22.35 -13.59
N SER A 158 14.30 -22.34 -14.36
CA SER A 158 15.51 -21.53 -14.06
C SER A 158 15.16 -20.05 -13.91
N LYS A 159 14.37 -19.50 -14.85
CA LYS A 159 13.93 -18.09 -14.79
C LYS A 159 13.06 -17.81 -13.57
N LEU A 160 12.10 -18.68 -13.25
CA LEU A 160 11.19 -18.50 -12.10
C LEU A 160 11.92 -18.66 -10.76
N VAL A 161 12.87 -19.59 -10.64
CA VAL A 161 13.75 -19.70 -9.45
C VAL A 161 14.59 -18.43 -9.29
N SER A 162 15.19 -17.91 -10.36
CA SER A 162 16.05 -16.72 -10.30
C SER A 162 15.30 -15.44 -9.91
N VAL A 163 14.04 -15.29 -10.36
CA VAL A 163 13.23 -14.10 -10.11
C VAL A 163 12.46 -14.22 -8.80
N CYS A 164 11.69 -15.31 -8.64
CA CYS A 164 10.76 -15.49 -7.53
C CYS A 164 11.33 -16.25 -6.32
N GLY A 165 12.48 -16.91 -6.49
CA GLY A 165 13.06 -17.81 -5.49
C GLY A 165 12.46 -19.22 -5.53
N PRO A 166 13.10 -20.19 -4.85
CA PRO A 166 12.71 -21.60 -4.88
C PRO A 166 11.37 -21.89 -4.18
N TYR A 167 11.01 -21.10 -3.15
CA TYR A 167 9.81 -21.32 -2.33
C TYR A 167 8.53 -20.64 -2.86
N HIS A 168 8.58 -20.04 -4.04
CA HIS A 168 7.44 -19.30 -4.58
C HIS A 168 6.43 -20.24 -5.25
N ARG A 169 5.12 -19.92 -5.15
CA ARG A 169 4.02 -20.70 -5.75
C ARG A 169 4.22 -20.94 -7.26
N MET A 170 4.71 -19.94 -7.99
CA MET A 170 4.97 -20.07 -9.43
C MET A 170 6.07 -21.09 -9.73
N THR A 171 7.11 -21.12 -8.89
CA THR A 171 8.23 -22.06 -9.01
C THR A 171 7.78 -23.49 -8.75
N ALA A 172 6.93 -23.70 -7.74
CA ALA A 172 6.29 -24.99 -7.51
C ALA A 172 5.44 -25.45 -8.71
N GLY A 173 4.73 -24.52 -9.36
CA GLY A 173 3.99 -24.80 -10.59
C GLY A 173 4.90 -25.25 -11.75
N ALA A 174 6.08 -24.66 -11.89
CA ALA A 174 7.08 -25.06 -12.88
C ALA A 174 7.64 -26.46 -12.61
N TYR A 175 7.98 -26.78 -11.35
CA TYR A 175 8.39 -28.13 -10.95
C TYR A 175 7.29 -29.16 -11.24
N SER A 176 6.03 -28.84 -10.92
CA SER A 176 4.91 -29.74 -11.19
C SER A 176 4.72 -30.01 -12.67
N LEU A 177 4.82 -28.97 -13.53
CA LEU A 177 4.70 -29.16 -14.97
C LEU A 177 5.87 -29.98 -15.51
N LEU A 178 7.11 -29.67 -15.11
CA LEU A 178 8.29 -30.40 -15.56
C LEU A 178 8.25 -31.88 -15.15
N ALA A 179 7.76 -32.19 -13.94
CA ALA A 179 7.56 -33.57 -13.50
C ALA A 179 6.57 -34.33 -14.39
N VAL A 180 5.47 -33.70 -14.82
CA VAL A 180 4.51 -34.29 -15.77
C VAL A 180 5.16 -34.53 -17.13
N VAL A 181 5.94 -33.56 -17.63
CA VAL A 181 6.64 -33.70 -18.91
C VAL A 181 7.64 -34.86 -18.86
N LEU A 182 8.44 -34.95 -17.79
CA LEU A 182 9.42 -36.02 -17.60
C LEU A 182 8.75 -37.39 -17.50
N TYR A 183 7.62 -37.48 -16.79
CA TYR A 183 6.82 -38.71 -16.75
C TYR A 183 6.39 -39.18 -18.15
N HIS A 184 5.95 -38.26 -19.02
CA HIS A 184 5.60 -38.60 -20.40
C HIS A 184 6.81 -38.96 -21.28
N THR A 185 8.00 -38.43 -20.98
CA THR A 185 9.23 -38.80 -21.70
C THR A 185 9.78 -40.17 -21.31
N GLY A 186 9.42 -40.69 -20.13
CA GLY A 186 9.98 -41.92 -19.59
C GLY A 186 11.43 -41.80 -19.12
N ASP A 187 11.99 -40.59 -19.08
CA ASP A 187 13.34 -40.31 -18.58
C ASP A 187 13.28 -39.89 -17.10
N PHE A 188 13.66 -40.82 -16.22
CA PHE A 188 13.67 -40.63 -14.77
C PHE A 188 15.06 -40.29 -14.21
N ASN A 189 16.07 -40.10 -15.06
CA ASN A 189 17.48 -40.01 -14.66
C ASN A 189 18.05 -38.57 -14.58
N GLN A 190 17.23 -37.55 -14.34
CA GLN A 190 17.68 -36.16 -14.16
C GLN A 190 17.80 -35.73 -12.69
#